data_AF-A0A1G2S6N8-F1
#
_entry.id   AF-A0A1G2S6N8-F1
#
_cell.length_a   1.000
_cell.length_b   1.000
_cell.length_c   1.000
_cell.angle_alpha   90.00
_cell.angle_beta   90.00
_cell.angle_gamma   90.00
#
_symmetry.space_group_name_H-M   'P 1'
#
loop_
_entity.id
_entity.type
_entity.pdbx_description
1 polymer ?
#
loop_
_entity_poly.entity_id
_entity_poly.type
_entity_poly.pdbx_seq_one_letter_code
_entity_poly.pdbx_strand_id
1 'polypeptide(L)'
;MAISKSDVNRFAPGTAEYIVVHGLWRASRGRKLSATLSWLKNPTEALEWAKRFAYFPDSGSYLEGKVPEYYVCGECGASGVKLWREYQTFLDHQSLRCLICACREQDKVRTPTEDGCSLYTDKVHHWYRTATTRPGWWNGYDPKDGPPPDAIETRTERDKTDQIGWRVPAVPTEEGNTYWGYTSVPTSGINWWCKLPTLSVNKTS
;
A
#
# COMPACT_ATOMS: atom_id res chain seq x y z
N MET A 1 14.32 -12.85 -21.99
CA MET A 1 14.22 -14.29 -21.65
C MET A 1 12.88 -14.81 -22.10
N ALA A 2 12.83 -15.99 -22.72
CA ALA A 2 11.56 -16.62 -23.10
C ALA A 2 10.90 -17.20 -21.83
N ILE A 3 9.70 -16.73 -21.49
CA ILE A 3 8.94 -17.23 -20.33
C ILE A 3 8.54 -18.68 -20.60
N SER A 4 8.85 -19.58 -19.68
CA SER A 4 8.56 -21.01 -19.75
C SER A 4 7.29 -21.37 -18.98
N LYS A 5 6.76 -22.58 -19.18
CA LYS A 5 5.62 -23.08 -18.38
C LYS A 5 5.98 -23.22 -16.91
N SER A 6 7.23 -23.56 -16.59
CA SER A 6 7.74 -23.59 -15.21
C SER A 6 7.70 -22.22 -14.56
N ASP A 7 8.01 -21.14 -15.29
CA ASP A 7 7.94 -19.78 -14.75
C ASP A 7 6.50 -19.38 -14.37
N VAL A 8 5.52 -19.82 -15.16
CA VAL A 8 4.09 -19.62 -14.87
C VAL A 8 3.68 -20.38 -13.61
N ASN A 9 4.08 -21.64 -13.50
CA ASN A 9 3.68 -22.53 -12.40
C ASN A 9 4.25 -22.12 -11.04
N ARG A 10 5.21 -21.19 -10.99
CA ARG A 10 5.72 -20.60 -9.74
C ARG A 10 4.66 -19.77 -9.00
N PHE A 11 3.64 -19.32 -9.72
CA PHE A 11 2.59 -18.47 -9.17
C PHE A 11 1.26 -19.23 -9.14
N ALA A 12 0.53 -19.11 -8.03
CA ALA A 12 -0.76 -19.77 -7.89
C ALA A 12 -1.78 -19.16 -8.88
N PRO A 13 -2.63 -19.98 -9.54
CA PRO A 13 -3.70 -19.47 -10.39
C PRO A 13 -4.60 -18.46 -9.66
N GLY A 14 -4.96 -17.36 -10.34
CA GLY A 14 -5.78 -16.29 -9.77
C GLY A 14 -5.00 -15.22 -9.01
N THR A 15 -3.67 -15.30 -8.96
CA THR A 15 -2.79 -14.22 -8.50
C THR A 15 -2.45 -13.24 -9.63
N ALA A 16 -2.05 -12.02 -9.30
CA ALA A 16 -1.69 -11.00 -10.28
C ALA A 16 -0.43 -11.41 -11.07
N GLU A 17 0.55 -11.96 -10.35
CA GLU A 17 1.81 -12.49 -10.87
C GLU A 17 1.55 -13.61 -11.87
N TYR A 18 0.67 -14.55 -11.52
CA TYR A 18 0.24 -15.60 -12.42
C TYR A 18 -0.37 -15.01 -13.69
N ILE A 19 -1.29 -14.04 -13.59
CA ILE A 19 -1.94 -13.45 -14.75
C ILE A 19 -0.96 -12.77 -15.69
N VAL A 20 0.00 -12.01 -15.14
CA VAL A 20 1.02 -11.33 -15.94
C VAL A 20 1.95 -12.34 -16.62
N VAL A 21 2.52 -13.29 -15.88
CA VAL A 21 3.46 -14.28 -16.44
C VAL A 21 2.76 -15.22 -17.41
N HIS A 22 1.55 -15.67 -17.10
CA HIS A 22 0.73 -16.47 -17.99
C HIS A 22 0.32 -15.70 -19.25
N GLY A 23 -0.01 -14.40 -19.13
CA GLY A 23 -0.33 -13.53 -20.25
C GLY A 23 0.84 -13.40 -21.22
N LEU A 24 2.03 -13.11 -20.68
CA LEU A 24 3.26 -13.03 -21.47
C LEU A 24 3.64 -14.39 -22.10
N TRP A 25 3.48 -15.49 -21.36
CA TRP A 25 3.69 -16.86 -21.87
C TRP A 25 2.73 -17.24 -23.00
N ARG A 26 1.46 -16.82 -22.94
CA ARG A 26 0.49 -17.07 -24.01
C ARG A 26 0.76 -16.20 -25.24
N ALA A 27 1.08 -14.93 -25.01
CA ALA A 27 1.44 -13.99 -26.08
C ALA A 27 2.65 -14.48 -26.87
N SER A 28 3.68 -15.02 -26.20
CA SER A 28 4.86 -15.59 -26.88
C SER A 28 4.56 -16.80 -27.77
N ARG A 29 3.37 -17.40 -27.62
CA ARG A 29 2.89 -18.54 -28.43
C ARG A 29 1.75 -18.16 -29.37
N GLY A 30 1.49 -16.86 -29.58
CA GLY A 30 0.40 -16.36 -30.42
C GLY A 30 -1.00 -16.73 -29.90
N ARG A 31 -1.15 -16.99 -28.60
CA ARG A 31 -2.43 -17.37 -27.99
C ARG A 31 -3.10 -16.16 -27.32
N LYS A 32 -4.43 -16.07 -27.45
CA LYS A 32 -5.23 -15.05 -26.75
C LYS A 32 -5.10 -15.17 -25.22
N LEU A 33 -5.25 -14.06 -24.51
CA LEU A 33 -5.36 -14.03 -23.04
C LEU A 33 -6.51 -14.94 -22.57
N SER A 34 -6.38 -15.51 -21.39
CA SER A 34 -7.40 -16.44 -20.85
C SER A 34 -7.38 -16.57 -19.33
N ALA A 35 -6.28 -16.20 -18.66
CA ALA A 35 -6.30 -16.08 -17.22
C ALA A 35 -7.07 -14.81 -16.84
N THR A 36 -7.90 -14.95 -15.81
CA THR A 36 -8.75 -13.91 -15.24
C THR A 36 -8.57 -13.92 -13.73
N LEU A 37 -9.03 -12.84 -13.08
CA LEU A 37 -9.26 -12.87 -11.64
C LEU A 37 -10.70 -13.36 -11.40
N SER A 38 -10.96 -13.93 -10.24
CA SER A 38 -12.30 -14.41 -9.87
C SER A 38 -13.35 -13.29 -9.92
N TRP A 39 -12.98 -12.07 -9.53
CA TRP A 39 -13.81 -10.86 -9.60
C TRP A 39 -13.68 -10.06 -10.92
N LEU A 40 -12.66 -10.35 -11.75
CA LEU A 40 -12.42 -9.62 -12.99
C LEU A 40 -12.35 -10.61 -14.16
N LYS A 41 -13.54 -10.92 -14.69
CA LYS A 41 -13.75 -11.96 -15.71
C LYS A 41 -13.26 -11.57 -17.10
N ASN A 42 -12.98 -10.28 -17.34
CA ASN A 42 -12.36 -9.84 -18.59
C ASN A 42 -10.83 -10.05 -18.52
N PRO A 43 -10.24 -10.94 -19.35
CA PRO A 43 -8.80 -11.24 -19.29
C PRO A 43 -7.90 -10.04 -19.60
N THR A 44 -8.36 -9.10 -20.43
CA THR A 44 -7.59 -7.91 -20.80
C THR A 44 -7.53 -6.94 -19.63
N GLU A 45 -8.68 -6.65 -19.02
CA GLU A 45 -8.76 -5.80 -17.83
C GLU A 45 -8.03 -6.46 -16.65
N ALA A 46 -8.15 -7.77 -16.49
CA ALA A 46 -7.42 -8.53 -15.49
C ALA A 46 -5.91 -8.43 -15.68
N LEU A 47 -5.42 -8.48 -16.92
CA LEU A 47 -4.01 -8.27 -17.21
C LEU A 47 -3.55 -6.83 -16.94
N GLU A 48 -4.33 -5.83 -17.34
CA GLU A 48 -3.99 -4.42 -17.10
C GLU A 48 -3.98 -4.08 -15.61
N TRP A 49 -4.95 -4.62 -14.87
CA TRP A 49 -4.95 -4.57 -13.41
C TRP A 49 -3.74 -5.31 -12.86
N ALA A 50 -3.52 -6.56 -13.26
CA ALA A 50 -2.43 -7.37 -12.74
C ALA A 50 -1.04 -6.78 -13.03
N LYS A 51 -0.80 -6.16 -14.20
CA LYS A 51 0.46 -5.45 -14.47
C LYS A 51 0.74 -4.32 -13.49
N ARG A 52 -0.28 -3.70 -12.91
CA ARG A 52 -0.15 -2.62 -11.92
C ARG A 52 0.13 -3.14 -10.51
N PHE A 53 -0.27 -4.38 -10.21
CA PHE A 53 -0.28 -4.90 -8.84
C PHE A 53 0.51 -6.21 -8.65
N ALA A 54 0.98 -6.84 -9.73
CA ALA A 54 1.77 -8.08 -9.69
C ALA A 54 3.15 -7.81 -9.13
N TYR A 55 3.53 -8.65 -8.17
CA TYR A 55 4.81 -8.64 -7.52
C TYR A 55 5.78 -9.67 -8.11
N PHE A 56 6.85 -9.19 -8.76
CA PHE A 56 7.97 -10.04 -9.16
C PHE A 56 9.15 -9.80 -8.22
N PRO A 57 9.41 -10.68 -7.24
CA PRO A 57 10.60 -10.55 -6.42
C PRO A 57 11.84 -10.68 -7.33
N ASP A 58 12.63 -9.61 -7.43
CA ASP A 58 13.99 -9.75 -7.96
C ASP A 58 14.77 -10.66 -7.03
N SER A 59 15.54 -11.56 -7.62
CA SER A 59 16.37 -12.57 -6.98
C SER A 59 17.09 -12.05 -5.72
N GLY A 60 16.56 -12.44 -4.55
CA GLY A 60 17.27 -13.14 -3.49
C GLY A 60 18.42 -12.40 -2.80
N SER A 61 18.11 -11.68 -1.72
CA SER A 61 19.00 -11.59 -0.56
C SER A 61 18.20 -11.65 0.73
N TYR A 62 17.17 -10.80 0.85
CA TYR A 62 16.33 -10.74 2.04
C TYR A 62 15.20 -11.77 2.03
N LEU A 63 15.13 -12.64 3.05
CA LEU A 63 14.12 -13.71 3.18
C LEU A 63 13.99 -14.60 1.92
N GLU A 64 15.08 -14.77 1.16
CA GLU A 64 15.10 -15.45 -0.14
C GLU A 64 14.09 -14.90 -1.16
N GLY A 65 13.59 -13.67 -0.98
CA GLY A 65 12.53 -13.09 -1.80
C GLY A 65 11.14 -13.70 -1.54
N LYS A 66 10.95 -14.44 -0.45
CA LYS A 66 9.67 -15.04 -0.06
C LYS A 66 8.98 -14.20 1.02
N VAL A 67 7.65 -14.33 1.10
CA VAL A 67 6.86 -13.82 2.22
C VAL A 67 6.70 -14.96 3.24
N PRO A 68 7.09 -14.78 4.51
CA PRO A 68 6.93 -15.81 5.53
C PRO A 68 5.46 -16.21 5.73
N GLU A 69 5.18 -17.48 6.00
CA GLU A 69 3.80 -17.99 6.15
C GLU A 69 3.04 -17.35 7.32
N TYR A 70 3.75 -16.97 8.39
CA TYR A 70 3.16 -16.27 9.54
C TYR A 70 2.86 -14.79 9.26
N TYR A 71 3.32 -14.23 8.14
CA TYR A 71 3.18 -12.83 7.80
C TYR A 71 1.78 -12.56 7.23
N VAL A 72 0.79 -12.57 8.13
CA VAL A 72 -0.64 -12.47 7.82
C VAL A 72 -1.32 -11.41 8.69
N CYS A 73 -2.28 -10.69 8.12
CA CYS A 73 -3.11 -9.76 8.87
C CYS A 73 -3.95 -10.53 9.90
N GLY A 74 -3.78 -10.23 11.19
CA GLY A 74 -4.53 -10.89 12.27
C GLY A 74 -6.01 -10.52 12.32
N GLU A 75 -6.49 -9.60 11.48
CA GLU A 75 -7.90 -9.18 11.44
C GLU A 75 -8.67 -9.88 10.32
N CYS A 76 -8.17 -9.76 9.08
CA CYS A 76 -8.85 -10.26 7.89
C CYS A 76 -8.16 -11.47 7.24
N GLY A 77 -7.01 -11.91 7.76
CA GLY A 77 -6.23 -13.02 7.20
C GLY A 77 -5.50 -12.69 5.91
N ALA A 78 -5.45 -11.42 5.47
CA ALA A 78 -4.70 -11.01 4.29
C ALA A 78 -3.22 -11.39 4.41
N SER A 79 -2.71 -12.14 3.43
CA SER A 79 -1.31 -12.57 3.33
C SER A 79 -0.68 -12.05 2.04
N GLY A 80 0.65 -12.00 1.97
CA GLY A 80 1.36 -11.57 0.76
C GLY A 80 1.20 -10.08 0.42
N VAL A 81 0.87 -9.26 1.42
CA VAL A 81 0.70 -7.80 1.31
C VAL A 81 1.51 -7.10 2.38
N LYS A 82 1.74 -5.80 2.25
CA LYS A 82 2.31 -4.99 3.33
C LYS A 82 1.45 -5.09 4.58
N LEU A 83 2.12 -5.32 5.69
CA LEU A 83 1.53 -5.32 7.02
C LEU A 83 2.24 -4.28 7.87
N TRP A 84 1.49 -3.78 8.84
CA TRP A 84 1.94 -2.83 9.83
C TRP A 84 1.75 -3.43 11.22
N ARG A 85 2.71 -3.18 12.10
CA ARG A 85 2.75 -3.64 13.50
C ARG A 85 2.71 -2.44 14.44
N GLU A 86 2.40 -2.68 15.71
CA GLU A 86 2.51 -1.72 16.80
C GLU A 86 3.93 -1.14 16.87
N TYR A 87 4.05 0.16 17.08
CA TYR A 87 5.31 0.78 17.47
C TYR A 87 5.64 0.42 18.93
N GLN A 88 6.85 -0.08 19.19
CA GLN A 88 7.38 -0.39 20.54
C GLN A 88 6.47 -1.26 21.43
N THR A 89 6.08 -2.44 20.97
CA THR A 89 5.40 -3.46 21.79
C THR A 89 6.26 -4.73 21.89
N PHE A 90 6.20 -5.44 23.03
CA PHE A 90 6.85 -6.75 23.19
C PHE A 90 6.39 -7.72 22.09
N LEU A 91 7.32 -8.55 21.62
CA LEU A 91 7.14 -9.51 20.52
C LEU A 91 5.84 -10.32 20.64
N ASP A 92 5.51 -10.77 21.85
CA ASP A 92 4.39 -11.66 22.16
C ASP A 92 3.01 -10.99 22.04
N HIS A 93 2.98 -9.66 21.84
CA HIS A 93 1.77 -8.87 21.70
C HIS A 93 1.72 -8.07 20.40
N GLN A 94 2.65 -8.30 19.46
CA GLN A 94 2.61 -7.64 18.16
C GLN A 94 1.53 -8.26 17.28
N SER A 95 0.57 -7.44 16.85
CA SER A 95 -0.46 -7.83 15.89
C SER A 95 -0.18 -7.19 14.54
N LEU A 96 -0.26 -7.99 13.47
CA LEU A 96 -0.10 -7.48 12.13
C LEU A 96 -1.44 -7.04 11.56
N ARG A 97 -1.48 -5.87 10.94
CA ARG A 97 -2.66 -5.35 10.24
C ARG A 97 -2.29 -4.95 8.81
N CYS A 98 -3.14 -5.29 7.85
CA CYS A 98 -3.04 -4.74 6.48
C CYS A 98 -3.48 -3.27 6.46
N LEU A 99 -3.24 -2.58 5.34
CA LEU A 99 -3.58 -1.15 5.17
C LEU A 99 -5.02 -0.84 5.60
N ILE A 100 -5.99 -1.62 5.10
CA ILE A 100 -7.43 -1.40 5.36
C ILE A 100 -7.73 -1.54 6.86
N CYS A 101 -7.26 -2.62 7.49
CA CYS A 101 -7.53 -2.89 8.89
C CYS A 101 -6.82 -1.88 9.82
N ALA A 102 -5.58 -1.49 9.51
CA ALA A 102 -4.84 -0.50 10.26
C ALA A 102 -5.49 0.90 10.17
N CYS A 103 -5.95 1.29 8.98
CA CYS A 103 -6.70 2.52 8.77
C CYS A 103 -8.03 2.52 9.53
N ARG A 104 -8.78 1.42 9.47
CA ARG A 104 -10.07 1.27 10.17
C ARG A 104 -9.90 1.32 11.68
N GLU A 105 -8.86 0.69 12.22
CA GLU A 105 -8.58 0.66 13.66
C GLU A 105 -8.32 2.05 14.24
N GLN A 106 -7.70 2.94 13.46
CA GLN A 106 -7.23 4.24 13.93
C GLN A 106 -7.98 5.43 13.31
N ASP A 107 -9.10 5.16 12.63
CA ASP A 107 -9.90 6.14 11.89
C ASP A 107 -9.02 7.03 10.99
N LYS A 108 -8.18 6.39 10.18
CA LYS A 108 -7.28 7.06 9.22
C LYS A 108 -7.67 6.74 7.79
N VAL A 109 -7.36 7.70 6.92
CA VAL A 109 -7.38 7.50 5.47
C VAL A 109 -5.94 7.59 4.97
N ARG A 110 -5.56 6.57 4.19
CA ARG A 110 -4.24 6.45 3.58
C ARG A 110 -4.40 5.90 2.19
N THR A 111 -3.63 6.47 1.27
CA THR A 111 -3.69 6.10 -0.15
C THR A 111 -2.29 5.64 -0.57
N PRO A 112 -2.10 4.46 -1.18
CA PRO A 112 -0.79 4.05 -1.65
C PRO A 112 -0.21 5.06 -2.66
N THR A 113 1.10 5.28 -2.61
CA THR A 113 1.82 6.02 -3.66
C THR A 113 1.85 5.21 -4.96
N GLU A 114 2.23 5.84 -6.06
CA GLU A 114 2.25 5.22 -7.39
C GLU A 114 3.25 4.06 -7.49
N ASP A 115 4.37 4.16 -6.76
CA ASP A 115 5.35 3.10 -6.59
C ASP A 115 4.93 2.04 -5.55
N GLY A 116 3.80 2.25 -4.89
CA GLY A 116 3.27 1.44 -3.80
C GLY A 116 4.11 1.46 -2.52
N CYS A 117 5.34 2.00 -2.54
CA CYS A 117 6.34 1.92 -1.47
C CYS A 117 5.87 2.66 -0.21
N SER A 118 5.27 3.83 -0.38
CA SER A 118 4.76 4.69 0.69
C SER A 118 3.24 4.87 0.63
N LEU A 119 2.72 5.66 1.57
CA LEU A 119 1.34 6.11 1.65
C LEU A 119 1.30 7.64 1.58
N TYR A 120 0.30 8.17 0.92
CA TYR A 120 -0.06 9.57 1.01
C TYR A 120 -0.83 9.84 2.30
N THR A 121 -0.50 10.98 2.92
CA THR A 121 -1.30 11.62 3.95
C THR A 121 -1.70 12.99 3.44
N ASP A 122 -2.99 13.15 3.18
CA ASP A 122 -3.55 14.45 2.81
C ASP A 122 -3.87 15.23 4.09
N LYS A 123 -3.30 16.43 4.21
CA LYS A 123 -3.64 17.40 5.25
C LYS A 123 -4.40 18.54 4.60
N VAL A 124 -5.59 18.81 5.10
CA VAL A 124 -6.40 19.94 4.64
C VAL A 124 -6.04 21.16 5.49
N HIS A 125 -5.45 22.16 4.85
CA HIS A 125 -5.16 23.45 5.46
C HIS A 125 -6.24 24.45 5.04
N HIS A 126 -6.88 25.07 6.01
CA HIS A 126 -7.76 26.21 5.79
C HIS A 126 -6.94 27.49 5.95
N TRP A 127 -6.81 28.21 4.85
CA TRP A 127 -6.20 29.52 4.80
C TRP A 127 -7.31 30.56 4.70
N TYR A 128 -7.22 31.58 5.53
CA TYR A 128 -8.12 32.73 5.44
C TYR A 128 -7.44 33.75 4.55
N ARG A 129 -8.11 34.18 3.48
CA ARG A 129 -7.64 35.36 2.74
C ARG A 129 -7.68 36.52 3.72
N THR A 130 -6.55 36.92 4.29
CA THR A 130 -6.50 38.15 5.10
C THR A 130 -7.00 39.25 4.22
N ALA A 131 -8.16 39.81 4.59
CA ALA A 131 -8.91 40.78 3.83
C ALA A 131 -7.97 41.73 3.10
N THR A 132 -8.06 41.78 1.76
CA THR A 132 -7.62 42.96 1.03
C THR A 132 -8.26 44.13 1.76
N THR A 133 -7.43 44.94 2.40
CA THR A 133 -7.85 46.12 3.17
C THR A 133 -8.78 46.94 2.29
N ARG A 134 -10.09 46.89 2.56
CA ARG A 134 -10.99 47.91 2.05
C ARG A 134 -10.50 49.23 2.64
N PRO A 135 -10.26 50.29 1.83
CA PRO A 135 -9.81 51.57 2.37
C PRO A 135 -10.78 52.03 3.48
N GLY A 136 -10.30 52.09 4.73
CA GLY A 136 -11.08 52.59 5.89
C GLY A 136 -11.42 51.58 7.00
N TRP A 137 -11.04 50.31 6.92
CA TRP A 137 -11.28 49.32 7.98
C TRP A 137 -9.98 48.73 8.54
N TRP A 138 -9.75 48.94 9.85
CA TRP A 138 -8.62 48.36 10.58
C TRP A 138 -8.99 46.94 11.07
N ASN A 139 -8.53 45.96 10.30
CA ASN A 139 -8.22 44.57 10.68
C ASN A 139 -9.37 43.58 10.98
N GLY A 140 -9.44 42.54 10.14
CA GLY A 140 -9.92 41.20 10.52
C GLY A 140 -11.40 40.91 10.27
N TYR A 141 -11.75 39.62 10.41
CA TYR A 141 -13.12 39.12 10.46
C TYR A 141 -13.60 39.11 11.92
N ASP A 142 -14.91 39.30 12.17
CA ASP A 142 -15.47 39.25 13.54
C ASP A 142 -15.14 37.89 14.18
N PRO A 143 -14.52 37.84 15.37
CA PRO A 143 -14.21 36.58 16.05
C PRO A 143 -15.43 35.69 16.36
N LYS A 144 -16.64 36.26 16.44
CA LYS A 144 -17.89 35.51 16.69
C LYS A 144 -18.43 34.84 15.44
N ASP A 145 -18.33 35.51 14.29
CA ASP A 145 -18.91 35.05 13.03
C ASP A 145 -17.88 34.34 12.13
N GLY A 146 -16.60 34.57 12.36
CA GLY A 146 -15.50 34.02 11.56
C GLY A 146 -15.43 34.63 10.15
N PRO A 147 -14.49 34.17 9.31
CA PRO A 147 -14.46 34.54 7.90
C PRO A 147 -15.68 33.96 7.17
N PRO A 148 -16.27 34.69 6.20
CA PRO A 148 -17.32 34.14 5.38
C PRO A 148 -16.77 32.94 4.56
N PRO A 149 -17.59 31.94 4.21
CA PRO A 149 -17.10 30.70 3.58
C PRO A 149 -16.33 30.91 2.27
N ASP A 150 -16.63 31.97 1.52
CA ASP A 150 -15.97 32.36 0.28
C ASP A 150 -14.56 32.98 0.48
N ALA A 151 -14.24 33.39 1.71
CA ALA A 151 -12.91 33.85 2.13
C ALA A 151 -12.00 32.72 2.61
N ILE A 152 -12.52 31.49 2.78
CA ILE A 152 -11.75 30.31 3.18
C ILE A 152 -11.15 29.68 1.91
N GLU A 153 -9.85 29.86 1.72
CA GLU A 153 -9.09 29.10 0.74
C GLU A 153 -8.68 27.77 1.37
N THR A 154 -9.11 26.66 0.77
CA THR A 154 -8.73 25.33 1.25
C THR A 154 -7.62 24.79 0.38
N ARG A 155 -6.46 24.54 0.97
CA ARG A 155 -5.33 23.88 0.30
C ARG A 155 -5.13 22.51 0.89
N THR A 156 -5.09 21.49 0.04
CA THR A 156 -4.71 20.14 0.47
C THR A 156 -3.21 19.97 0.23
N GLU A 157 -2.46 19.75 1.31
CA GLU A 157 -1.05 19.38 1.25
C GLU A 157 -0.95 17.86 1.33
N ARG A 158 -0.16 17.29 0.42
CA ARG A 158 0.03 15.85 0.32
C ARG A 158 1.45 15.50 0.73
N ASP A 159 1.59 14.87 1.89
CA ASP A 159 2.87 14.33 2.37
C ASP A 159 2.95 12.82 2.11
N LYS A 160 4.16 12.27 2.13
CA LYS A 160 4.41 10.82 2.08
C LYS A 160 4.79 10.30 3.46
N THR A 161 4.31 9.11 3.79
CA THR A 161 4.63 8.39 5.02
C THR A 161 4.52 6.89 4.80
N ASP A 162 5.26 6.11 5.56
CA ASP A 162 5.14 4.66 5.66
C ASP A 162 4.34 4.22 6.92
N GLN A 163 3.89 5.18 7.74
CA GLN A 163 3.15 4.93 8.97
C GLN A 163 1.64 5.08 8.81
N ILE A 164 0.92 4.33 9.64
CA ILE A 164 -0.53 4.46 9.83
C ILE A 164 -0.77 4.74 11.30
N GLY A 165 -0.88 6.03 11.65
CA GLY A 165 -0.95 6.49 13.03
C GLY A 165 0.23 5.97 13.86
N TRP A 166 -0.04 5.14 14.86
CA TRP A 166 1.00 4.53 15.71
C TRP A 166 1.56 3.19 15.17
N ARG A 167 1.06 2.70 14.04
CA ARG A 167 1.56 1.49 13.42
C ARG A 167 2.67 1.78 12.40
N VAL A 168 3.74 0.99 12.49
CA VAL A 168 4.93 1.07 11.64
C VAL A 168 5.02 -0.14 10.71
N PRO A 169 5.76 -0.04 9.59
CA PRO A 169 6.03 -1.17 8.70
C PRO A 169 6.51 -2.41 9.46
N ALA A 170 5.89 -3.55 9.19
CA ALA A 170 6.30 -4.83 9.74
C ALA A 170 7.34 -5.47 8.80
N VAL A 171 8.63 -5.29 9.11
CA VAL A 171 9.71 -5.92 8.33
C VAL A 171 10.32 -7.07 9.15
N PRO A 172 10.05 -8.34 8.81
CA PRO A 172 10.59 -9.47 9.56
C PRO A 172 12.11 -9.52 9.42
N THR A 173 12.82 -9.94 10.47
CA THR A 173 14.25 -10.27 10.43
C THR A 173 14.50 -11.47 9.53
N GLU A 174 15.74 -11.64 9.04
CA GLU A 174 16.11 -12.74 8.15
C GLU A 174 15.98 -14.11 8.82
N GLU A 175 16.13 -14.17 10.14
CA GLU A 175 15.89 -15.36 10.97
C GLU A 175 14.40 -15.74 11.04
N GLY A 176 13.51 -14.80 10.70
CA GLY A 176 12.07 -15.01 10.64
C GLY A 176 11.39 -15.20 12.00
N ASN A 177 12.07 -14.90 13.11
CA ASN A 177 11.57 -15.05 14.49
C ASN A 177 11.05 -13.73 15.09
N THR A 178 11.38 -12.58 14.49
CA THR A 178 10.96 -11.24 14.96
C THR A 178 10.97 -10.21 13.84
N TYR A 179 10.64 -8.95 14.15
CA TYR A 179 10.67 -7.80 13.26
C TYR A 179 11.78 -6.82 13.64
N TRP A 180 12.35 -6.14 12.64
CA TRP A 180 13.29 -5.06 12.88
C TRP A 180 12.64 -3.88 13.61
N GLY A 181 13.44 -3.19 14.43
CA GLY A 181 13.08 -1.87 14.95
C GLY A 181 12.83 -0.89 13.80
N TYR A 182 11.84 0.00 13.96
CA TYR A 182 11.34 0.87 12.89
C TYR A 182 12.45 1.68 12.19
N THR A 183 13.40 2.22 12.95
CA THR A 183 14.54 3.01 12.43
C THR A 183 15.81 2.19 12.23
N SER A 184 15.71 0.86 12.31
CA SER A 184 16.86 -0.07 12.29
C SER A 184 16.71 -1.14 11.20
N VAL A 185 15.74 -0.99 10.31
CA VAL A 185 15.54 -1.92 9.19
C VAL A 185 16.70 -1.78 8.20
N PRO A 186 17.39 -2.87 7.83
CA PRO A 186 18.42 -2.82 6.79
C PRO A 186 17.79 -2.46 5.44
N THR A 187 18.57 -1.85 4.55
CA THR A 187 18.11 -1.44 3.21
C THR A 187 17.49 -2.61 2.43
N SER A 188 18.03 -3.83 2.59
CA SER A 188 17.48 -5.05 1.99
C SER A 188 16.06 -5.36 2.47
N GLY A 189 15.78 -5.17 3.76
CA GLY A 189 14.46 -5.33 4.36
C GLY A 189 13.47 -4.25 3.94
N ILE A 190 13.92 -2.99 3.83
CA ILE A 190 13.12 -1.88 3.29
C ILE A 190 12.72 -2.19 1.84
N ASN A 191 13.68 -2.62 1.02
CA ASN A 191 13.43 -3.00 -0.37
C ASN A 191 12.47 -4.19 -0.49
N TRP A 192 12.61 -5.20 0.37
CA TRP A 192 11.68 -6.33 0.44
C TRP A 192 10.26 -5.85 0.78
N TRP A 193 10.11 -5.00 1.80
CA TRP A 193 8.79 -4.54 2.22
C TRP A 193 8.15 -3.63 1.17
N CYS A 194 8.91 -2.67 0.62
CA CYS A 194 8.40 -1.76 -0.40
C CYS A 194 7.89 -2.46 -1.66
N LYS A 195 8.46 -3.62 -1.96
CA LYS A 195 8.10 -4.50 -3.05
C LYS A 195 6.78 -5.26 -2.84
N LEU A 196 6.29 -5.39 -1.60
CA LEU A 196 5.02 -6.05 -1.33
C LEU A 196 3.82 -5.20 -1.80
N PRO A 197 2.72 -5.82 -2.26
CA PRO A 197 1.48 -5.11 -2.55
C PRO A 197 0.88 -4.44 -1.29
N THR A 198 0.38 -3.22 -1.41
CA THR A 198 -0.18 -2.48 -0.26
C THR A 198 -1.62 -2.91 0.09
N LEU A 199 -2.39 -3.39 -0.89
CA LEU A 199 -3.78 -3.80 -0.73
C LEU A 199 -3.94 -5.29 -1.07
N SER A 200 -4.64 -6.03 -0.21
CA SER A 200 -5.06 -7.39 -0.52
C SER A 200 -6.23 -7.35 -1.50
N VAL A 201 -6.17 -8.18 -2.52
CA VAL A 201 -7.37 -8.40 -3.34
C VAL A 201 -8.27 -9.33 -2.56
N ASN A 202 -9.34 -8.76 -1.99
CA ASN A 202 -10.27 -9.51 -1.17
C ASN A 202 -10.81 -10.71 -1.97
N LYS A 203 -10.60 -11.91 -1.42
CA LYS A 203 -11.45 -13.07 -1.69
C LYS A 203 -12.81 -12.76 -1.06
N THR A 204 -13.70 -12.05 -1.77
CA THR A 204 -15.12 -12.07 -1.41
C THR A 204 -15.60 -13.51 -1.56
N SER A 205 -16.05 -14.06 -0.43
CA SER A 205 -16.60 -15.41 -0.28
C SER A 205 -17.72 -15.72 -1.25
#